data_AF-A0A258TTA4-F1
#
_entry.id   AF-A0A258TTA4-F1
#
_cell.length_a   1.000
_cell.length_b   1.000
_cell.length_c   1.000
_cell.angle_alpha   90.00
_cell.angle_beta   90.00
_cell.angle_gamma   90.00
#
_symmetry.space_group_name_H-M   'P 1'
#
loop_
_entity.id
_entity.type
_entity.pdbx_description
1 polymer ?
#
loop_
_entity_poly.entity_id
_entity_poly.type
_entity_poly.pdbx_seq_one_letter_code
_entity_poly.pdbx_strand_id
1 'polypeptide(L)'
;MSSCEKKIVAERGNITMMGLAVNQGGTLSATTSVRANGSVRLVAQDRATESGVDVIGSRNGAVTLTKDSITEVTPDYADKEETIISQPFKTSDVTIEASLINIDGKISVKGGNVTAKSEFDASSQLKFNSQGNVDLGLDPDTALTGQNTRRIYLGENASIDVSGVDAIAPMSRNELEVQLFSDQLKDAPILRDSGLFRQTVYVDARKGTDLFDIQPFLDLVGVTVAEKMTSAGTVTLSTNKDLIMNKGAIIDVSGGSTTYTAGTVKESSLLFNGKLVAISDAKAGLAYDEVADSKELVDEKWGTVRTFELGGTNQSVKTYFEGADAGTVNLTTPIEADNTQNLVLAGQLIANTKVSREQLLKQEAPAHGTLIASANNLVIDKQAKALPENFNFNQALPNSANYQSVISSNFLEGFNHIDLTKVTQLTVNTQLN
;
A
#
# COMPACT_ATOMS: atom_id res chain seq x y z
N MET A 1 33.51 7.30 20.89
CA MET A 1 32.40 8.17 21.33
C MET A 1 31.14 7.65 20.67
N SER A 2 30.30 6.94 21.41
CA SER A 2 29.02 6.45 20.88
C SER A 2 28.13 7.65 20.58
N SER A 3 27.83 7.87 19.31
CA SER A 3 26.81 8.83 18.90
C SER A 3 25.51 8.43 19.60
N CYS A 4 24.98 9.31 20.44
CA CYS A 4 23.69 9.09 21.06
C CYS A 4 22.64 9.23 19.96
N GLU A 5 22.21 8.12 19.35
CA GLU A 5 21.13 8.10 18.38
C GLU A 5 19.85 8.61 19.05
N LYS A 6 19.32 9.74 18.58
CA LYS A 6 18.04 10.29 19.07
C LYS A 6 16.90 9.47 18.45
N LYS A 7 16.44 8.43 19.15
CA LYS A 7 15.43 7.50 18.66
C LYS A 7 14.21 7.43 19.60
N ILE A 8 13.01 7.46 19.03
CA ILE A 8 11.75 7.11 19.70
C ILE A 8 11.24 5.83 19.06
N VAL A 9 10.93 4.81 19.88
CA VAL A 9 10.48 3.49 19.42
C VAL A 9 9.13 3.15 20.03
N ALA A 10 8.20 2.69 19.20
CA ALA A 10 6.92 2.12 19.63
C ALA A 10 6.69 0.79 18.90
N GLU A 11 7.18 -0.30 19.48
CA GLU A 11 6.92 -1.64 18.96
C GLU A 11 5.42 -1.92 18.97
N ARG A 12 4.85 -2.24 17.81
CA ARG A 12 3.41 -2.56 17.65
C ARG A 12 2.49 -1.47 18.20
N GLY A 13 2.94 -0.21 18.15
CA GLY A 13 2.30 0.91 18.83
C GLY A 13 2.35 2.22 18.04
N ASN A 14 1.97 3.31 18.72
CA ASN A 14 1.76 4.60 18.09
C ASN A 14 2.71 5.65 18.68
N ILE A 15 3.31 6.47 17.82
CA ILE A 15 4.07 7.66 18.21
C ILE A 15 3.25 8.89 17.87
N THR A 16 3.03 9.80 18.82
CA THR A 16 2.42 11.09 18.55
C THR A 16 3.31 12.22 19.05
N MET A 17 3.61 13.18 18.19
CA MET A 17 4.26 14.43 18.55
C MET A 17 3.35 15.60 18.19
N MET A 18 3.09 16.46 19.16
CA MET A 18 2.15 17.57 19.02
C MET A 18 2.72 18.87 19.60
N GLY A 19 2.51 19.98 18.91
CA GLY A 19 2.90 21.32 19.38
C GLY A 19 2.53 22.42 18.38
N LEU A 20 3.05 23.63 18.56
CA LEU A 20 2.96 24.69 17.54
C LEU A 20 3.96 24.48 16.39
N ALA A 21 5.13 23.92 16.70
CA ALA A 21 6.12 23.51 15.73
C ALA A 21 6.67 22.14 16.13
N VAL A 22 6.71 21.21 15.18
CA VAL A 22 7.26 19.86 15.36
C VAL A 22 8.50 19.74 14.47
N ASN A 23 9.68 19.68 15.07
CA ASN A 23 10.94 19.52 14.36
C ASN A 23 11.51 18.12 14.66
N GLN A 24 11.35 17.22 13.69
CA GLN A 24 11.78 15.83 13.76
C GLN A 24 13.11 15.68 13.01
N GLY A 25 14.20 15.48 13.74
CA GLY A 25 15.55 15.34 13.18
C GLY A 25 16.32 14.11 13.65
N GLY A 26 15.60 13.11 14.16
CA GLY A 26 16.18 11.84 14.60
C GLY A 26 15.46 10.67 13.95
N THR A 27 15.23 9.60 14.71
CA THR A 27 14.51 8.41 14.23
C THR A 27 13.22 8.20 15.02
N LEU A 28 12.08 8.12 14.33
CA LEU A 28 10.83 7.58 14.86
C LEU A 28 10.61 6.22 14.22
N SER A 29 10.47 5.18 15.04
CA SER A 29 10.37 3.80 14.55
C SER A 29 9.19 3.11 15.24
N ALA A 30 8.20 2.69 14.46
CA ALA A 30 7.12 1.84 14.90
C ALA A 30 7.12 0.52 14.13
N THR A 31 6.46 -0.50 14.66
CA THR A 31 6.33 -1.79 13.95
C THR A 31 4.87 -2.20 13.80
N THR A 32 4.60 -3.01 12.78
CA THR A 32 3.27 -3.56 12.48
C THR A 32 3.33 -5.08 12.55
N SER A 33 2.40 -5.69 13.27
CA SER A 33 2.18 -7.14 13.30
C SER A 33 0.80 -7.49 12.77
N VAL A 34 0.49 -8.77 12.69
CA VAL A 34 -0.83 -9.27 12.30
C VAL A 34 -1.98 -8.68 13.14
N ARG A 35 -1.74 -8.45 14.44
CA ARG A 35 -2.77 -8.00 15.40
C ARG A 35 -2.76 -6.50 15.69
N ALA A 36 -1.69 -5.80 15.36
CA ALA A 36 -1.51 -4.41 15.75
C ALA A 36 -0.74 -3.63 14.67
N ASN A 37 -1.34 -2.53 14.22
CA ASN A 37 -0.71 -1.64 13.26
C ASN A 37 0.09 -0.54 13.97
N GLY A 38 1.30 -0.30 13.50
CA GLY A 38 2.10 0.84 13.93
C GLY A 38 1.63 2.14 13.28
N SER A 39 1.72 3.26 14.00
CA SER A 39 1.47 4.57 13.39
C SER A 39 2.34 5.68 13.97
N VAL A 40 2.57 6.71 13.16
CA VAL A 40 3.22 7.96 13.59
C VAL A 40 2.34 9.14 13.25
N ARG A 41 2.07 10.00 14.21
CA ARG A 41 1.26 11.20 14.04
C ARG A 41 2.03 12.45 14.45
N LEU A 42 2.27 13.35 13.49
CA LEU A 42 2.96 14.62 13.67
C LEU A 42 1.96 15.75 13.48
N VAL A 43 1.64 16.46 14.55
CA VAL A 43 0.54 17.42 14.55
C VAL A 43 1.06 18.77 15.03
N ALA A 44 1.04 19.75 14.14
CA ALA A 44 1.33 21.12 14.49
C ALA A 44 0.05 21.97 14.45
N GLN A 45 -0.43 22.38 15.62
CA GLN A 45 -1.68 23.14 15.79
C GLN A 45 -1.44 24.34 16.71
N ASP A 46 -2.11 25.46 16.42
CA ASP A 46 -2.03 26.68 17.24
C ASP A 46 -3.31 26.86 18.06
N ARG A 47 -4.45 27.05 17.39
CA ARG A 47 -5.75 27.23 18.06
C ARG A 47 -6.89 26.62 17.26
N ALA A 48 -7.73 25.86 17.96
CA ALA A 48 -9.09 25.59 17.56
C ALA A 48 -10.00 26.64 18.20
N THR A 49 -10.90 27.23 17.42
CA THR A 49 -11.91 28.15 17.94
C THR A 49 -13.25 27.42 17.94
N GLU A 50 -13.85 27.25 19.12
CA GLU A 50 -15.21 26.73 19.24
C GLU A 50 -16.20 27.85 18.89
N SER A 51 -17.13 27.56 17.99
CA SER A 51 -18.26 28.44 17.67
C SER A 51 -19.55 27.64 17.78
N GLY A 52 -20.08 27.49 19.00
CA GLY A 52 -21.27 26.69 19.26
C GLY A 52 -20.91 25.22 19.47
N VAL A 53 -21.49 24.31 18.66
CA VAL A 53 -21.18 22.86 18.69
C VAL A 53 -20.05 22.48 17.71
N ASP A 54 -19.63 23.43 16.87
CA ASP A 54 -18.60 23.23 15.86
C ASP A 54 -17.23 23.73 16.34
N VAL A 55 -16.21 22.88 16.17
CA VAL A 55 -14.80 23.24 16.35
C VAL A 55 -14.25 23.68 15.00
N ILE A 56 -14.05 24.99 14.80
CA ILE A 56 -13.38 25.50 13.59
C ILE A 56 -11.89 25.55 13.90
N GLY A 57 -11.10 24.69 13.25
CA GLY A 57 -9.65 24.85 13.20
C GLY A 57 -9.35 26.24 12.61
N SER A 58 -8.70 27.12 13.38
CA SER A 58 -8.52 28.50 12.93
C SER A 58 -7.15 28.73 12.32
N ARG A 59 -6.09 28.11 12.88
CA ARG A 59 -4.71 28.16 12.39
C ARG A 59 -3.92 26.93 12.82
N ASN A 60 -3.02 26.47 11.95
CA ASN A 60 -2.09 25.38 12.26
C ASN A 60 -0.64 25.88 12.31
N GLY A 61 0.23 25.00 12.80
CA GLY A 61 1.65 25.24 12.99
C GLY A 61 2.50 24.74 11.83
N ALA A 62 3.74 24.37 12.14
CA ALA A 62 4.67 23.79 11.18
C ALA A 62 5.22 22.43 11.60
N VAL A 63 5.38 21.51 10.65
CA VAL A 63 6.11 20.24 10.82
C VAL A 63 7.33 20.27 9.90
N THR A 64 8.50 19.99 10.45
CA THR A 64 9.76 19.85 9.72
C THR A 64 10.37 18.48 9.98
N LEU A 65 10.60 17.70 8.92
CA LEU A 65 11.43 16.49 8.92
C LEU A 65 12.75 16.86 8.23
N THR A 66 13.84 16.92 8.98
CA THR A 66 15.14 17.36 8.44
C THR A 66 15.78 16.30 7.55
N LYS A 67 16.74 16.68 6.70
CA LYS A 67 17.50 15.79 5.80
C LYS A 67 17.86 14.40 6.36
N ASP A 68 18.40 14.34 7.57
CA ASP A 68 18.89 13.09 8.17
C ASP A 68 17.84 12.36 9.03
N SER A 69 16.59 12.82 8.99
CA SER A 69 15.53 12.28 9.81
C SER A 69 14.91 11.02 9.18
N ILE A 70 14.53 10.07 10.04
CA ILE A 70 13.88 8.82 9.65
C ILE A 70 12.56 8.72 10.42
N THR A 71 11.47 8.58 9.68
CA THR A 71 10.17 8.20 10.22
C THR A 71 9.75 6.90 9.56
N GLU A 72 9.75 5.79 10.29
CA GLU A 72 9.50 4.47 9.73
C GLU A 72 8.42 3.70 10.49
N VAL A 73 7.62 2.95 9.73
CA VAL A 73 6.78 1.88 10.25
C VAL A 73 7.08 0.62 9.46
N THR A 74 7.67 -0.38 10.12
CA THR A 74 8.13 -1.61 9.46
C THR A 74 7.29 -2.82 9.88
N PRO A 75 7.00 -3.76 8.97
CA PRO A 75 6.46 -5.06 9.37
C PRO A 75 7.41 -5.75 10.36
N ASP A 76 6.85 -6.44 11.35
CA ASP A 76 7.59 -7.33 12.22
C ASP A 76 7.87 -8.66 11.51
N TYR A 77 8.92 -8.69 10.69
CA TYR A 77 9.30 -9.87 9.89
C TYR A 77 9.69 -11.10 10.73
N ALA A 78 10.06 -10.89 11.99
CA ALA A 78 10.38 -11.96 12.92
C ALA A 78 9.12 -12.66 13.43
N ASP A 79 7.97 -11.97 13.44
CA ASP A 79 6.69 -12.54 13.80
C ASP A 79 6.22 -13.54 12.73
N LYS A 80 5.91 -14.76 13.17
CA LYS A 80 5.37 -15.85 12.33
C LYS A 80 3.90 -16.09 12.59
N GLU A 81 3.25 -15.21 13.35
CA GLU A 81 1.82 -15.21 13.47
C GLU A 81 1.15 -15.10 12.09
N GLU A 82 0.06 -15.84 11.93
CA GLU A 82 -0.76 -15.84 10.73
C GLU A 82 -2.18 -15.35 11.05
N THR A 83 -2.80 -14.74 10.06
CA THR A 83 -4.24 -14.47 10.03
C THR A 83 -4.80 -14.93 8.70
N ILE A 84 -6.11 -15.13 8.64
CA ILE A 84 -6.77 -15.55 7.40
C ILE A 84 -6.80 -14.41 6.37
N ILE A 85 -6.79 -14.75 5.07
CA ILE A 85 -6.81 -13.77 3.96
C ILE A 85 -7.98 -12.80 4.06
N SER A 86 -9.17 -13.27 4.42
CA SER A 86 -10.37 -12.43 4.55
C SER A 86 -10.39 -11.53 5.77
N GLN A 87 -9.53 -11.75 6.77
CA GLN A 87 -9.48 -10.91 7.95
C GLN A 87 -9.04 -9.49 7.55
N PRO A 88 -9.83 -8.45 7.88
CA PRO A 88 -9.43 -7.06 7.65
C PRO A 88 -8.09 -6.77 8.32
N PHE A 89 -7.15 -6.27 7.53
CA PHE A 89 -5.83 -5.88 7.99
C PHE A 89 -5.74 -4.36 8.00
N LYS A 90 -5.49 -3.77 9.17
CA LYS A 90 -5.28 -2.33 9.27
C LYS A 90 -3.82 -2.02 8.92
N THR A 91 -3.62 -1.29 7.83
CA THR A 91 -2.29 -0.90 7.39
C THR A 91 -1.64 0.09 8.35
N SER A 92 -0.32 0.20 8.26
CA SER A 92 0.45 1.23 8.96
C SER A 92 0.09 2.63 8.43
N ASP A 93 0.16 3.66 9.28
CA ASP A 93 -0.12 5.03 8.85
C ASP A 93 0.89 6.03 9.43
N VAL A 94 1.35 6.96 8.59
CA VAL A 94 2.04 8.19 9.02
C VAL A 94 1.18 9.38 8.65
N THR A 95 0.72 10.13 9.65
CA THR A 95 -0.10 11.32 9.46
C THR A 95 0.65 12.57 9.88
N ILE A 96 0.68 13.56 9.00
CA ILE A 96 1.26 14.88 9.23
C ILE A 96 0.17 15.93 9.05
N GLU A 97 -0.13 16.69 10.10
CA GLU A 97 -1.15 17.75 10.08
C GLU A 97 -0.52 19.08 10.50
N ALA A 98 -0.34 20.00 9.55
CA ALA A 98 0.22 21.32 9.80
C ALA A 98 -0.10 22.28 8.66
N SER A 99 -0.05 23.59 8.89
CA SER A 99 -0.14 24.57 7.79
C SER A 99 1.08 24.50 6.89
N LEU A 100 2.26 24.36 7.49
CA LEU A 100 3.53 24.37 6.79
C LEU A 100 4.23 23.04 7.05
N ILE A 101 4.36 22.21 6.01
CA ILE A 101 4.98 20.88 6.07
C ILE A 101 6.25 20.91 5.23
N ASN A 102 7.40 20.73 5.86
CA ASN A 102 8.71 20.61 5.22
C ASN A 102 9.25 19.20 5.45
N ILE A 103 9.32 18.39 4.39
CA ILE A 103 9.88 17.04 4.42
C ILE A 103 11.15 17.07 3.60
N ASP A 104 12.30 16.91 4.24
CA ASP A 104 13.59 16.68 3.56
C ASP A 104 14.21 15.34 4.00
N GLY A 105 13.63 14.66 4.98
CA GLY A 105 14.08 13.34 5.46
C GLY A 105 13.36 12.16 4.80
N LYS A 106 13.56 10.97 5.38
CA LYS A 106 12.95 9.71 4.94
C LYS A 106 11.67 9.41 5.73
N ILE A 107 10.60 9.09 5.01
CA ILE A 107 9.37 8.47 5.52
C ILE A 107 9.24 7.10 4.87
N SER A 108 9.18 6.02 5.64
CA SER A 108 9.07 4.64 5.12
C SER A 108 7.96 3.89 5.83
N VAL A 109 6.86 3.63 5.13
CA VAL A 109 5.65 2.98 5.64
C VAL A 109 5.25 1.89 4.65
N LYS A 110 6.05 0.82 4.60
CA LYS A 110 5.87 -0.25 3.62
C LYS A 110 4.44 -0.81 3.67
N GLY A 111 3.78 -0.94 2.53
CA GLY A 111 2.39 -1.40 2.40
C GLY A 111 1.36 -0.61 3.24
N GLY A 112 1.70 0.60 3.68
CA GLY A 112 0.83 1.46 4.47
C GLY A 112 0.77 2.88 3.92
N ASN A 113 0.18 3.81 4.66
CA ASN A 113 -0.19 5.11 4.10
C ASN A 113 0.62 6.26 4.70
N VAL A 114 0.87 7.26 3.88
CA VAL A 114 1.43 8.55 4.30
C VAL A 114 0.43 9.64 3.93
N THR A 115 -0.06 10.38 4.91
CA THR A 115 -1.02 11.46 4.71
C THR A 115 -0.46 12.75 5.29
N ALA A 116 -0.27 13.76 4.44
CA ALA A 116 0.12 15.12 4.84
C ALA A 116 -1.00 16.11 4.52
N LYS A 117 -1.48 16.85 5.52
CA LYS A 117 -2.62 17.77 5.40
C LYS A 117 -2.24 19.19 5.77
N SER A 118 -2.34 20.09 4.79
CA SER A 118 -2.14 21.53 4.89
C SER A 118 -3.41 22.28 4.45
N GLU A 119 -4.37 22.30 5.37
CA GLU A 119 -5.77 22.71 5.14
C GLU A 119 -6.18 23.99 5.88
N PHE A 120 -5.36 24.45 6.83
CA PHE A 120 -5.58 25.67 7.63
C PHE A 120 -4.40 26.62 7.51
N ASP A 121 -4.65 27.92 7.68
CA ASP A 121 -3.60 28.94 7.54
C ASP A 121 -2.59 28.90 8.69
N ALA A 122 -1.35 29.22 8.36
CA ALA A 122 -0.22 29.23 9.29
C ALA A 122 -0.44 30.21 10.44
N SER A 123 -0.01 29.80 11.63
CA SER A 123 0.02 30.66 12.81
C SER A 123 0.93 31.86 12.59
N SER A 124 0.46 33.04 13.04
CA SER A 124 1.28 34.25 13.10
C SER A 124 2.35 34.19 14.20
N GLN A 125 2.37 33.14 15.01
CA GLN A 125 3.40 32.90 16.04
C GLN A 125 4.64 32.18 15.49
N LEU A 126 4.58 31.68 14.25
CA LEU A 126 5.73 31.06 13.61
C LEU A 126 6.81 32.11 13.31
N LYS A 127 8.05 31.73 13.60
CA LYS A 127 9.26 32.52 13.36
C LYS A 127 10.17 31.77 12.40
N PHE A 128 10.82 32.51 11.50
CA PHE A 128 11.68 31.94 10.48
C PHE A 128 13.10 32.51 10.58
N ASN A 129 14.11 31.65 10.41
CA ASN A 129 15.49 32.10 10.30
C ASN A 129 15.79 32.63 8.89
N SER A 130 17.00 33.15 8.68
CA SER A 130 17.42 33.69 7.37
C SER A 130 17.48 32.65 6.25
N GLN A 131 17.54 31.36 6.59
CA GLN A 131 17.44 30.23 5.66
C GLN A 131 15.99 29.78 5.41
N GLY A 132 14.98 30.44 6.00
CA GLY A 132 13.57 30.13 5.81
C GLY A 132 13.07 28.91 6.60
N ASN A 133 13.83 28.42 7.58
CA ASN A 133 13.40 27.33 8.47
C ASN A 133 12.65 27.87 9.69
N VAL A 134 11.68 27.11 10.18
CA VAL A 134 10.91 27.46 11.38
C VAL A 134 11.74 27.23 12.64
N ASP A 135 11.92 28.28 13.43
CA ASP A 135 12.59 28.23 14.73
C ASP A 135 11.94 29.22 15.72
N LEU A 136 11.18 28.67 16.66
CA LEU A 136 10.44 29.46 17.65
C LEU A 136 11.36 30.13 18.70
N GLY A 137 12.61 29.65 18.82
CA GLY A 137 13.60 30.17 19.77
C GLY A 137 14.31 31.45 19.31
N LEU A 138 14.08 31.89 18.07
CA LEU A 138 14.68 33.10 17.53
C LEU A 138 14.26 34.37 18.28
N ASP A 139 15.20 35.31 18.39
CA ASP A 139 14.93 36.67 18.85
C ASP A 139 13.89 37.33 17.93
N PRO A 140 12.77 37.85 18.47
CA PRO A 140 11.74 38.54 17.70
C PRO A 140 12.26 39.65 16.76
N ASP A 141 13.35 40.34 17.12
CA ASP A 141 13.90 41.44 16.32
C ASP A 141 14.65 40.96 15.07
N THR A 142 15.06 39.68 15.05
CA THR A 142 15.81 39.06 13.94
C THR A 142 14.99 38.02 13.17
N ALA A 143 13.90 37.53 13.77
CA ALA A 143 13.03 36.55 13.17
C ALA A 143 12.31 37.13 11.94
N LEU A 144 12.36 36.39 10.83
CA LEU A 144 11.55 36.70 9.66
C LEU A 144 10.11 36.21 9.87
N THR A 145 9.16 36.88 9.23
CA THR A 145 7.76 36.47 9.19
C THR A 145 7.51 35.47 8.06
N GLY A 146 6.48 34.63 8.24
CA GLY A 146 6.05 33.68 7.22
C GLY A 146 5.52 34.38 5.98
N GLN A 147 5.98 33.99 4.79
CA GLN A 147 5.46 34.50 3.52
C GLN A 147 4.32 33.63 2.95
N ASN A 148 4.22 32.38 3.41
CA ASN A 148 3.25 31.40 2.92
C ASN A 148 2.30 31.02 4.04
N THR A 149 1.01 30.86 3.72
CA THR A 149 -0.01 30.46 4.69
C THR A 149 -0.24 28.96 4.73
N ARG A 150 -0.02 28.25 3.61
CA ARG A 150 -0.15 26.79 3.50
C ARG A 150 0.85 26.27 2.49
N ARG A 151 1.59 25.22 2.84
CA ARG A 151 2.57 24.59 1.96
C ARG A 151 2.88 23.18 2.41
N ILE A 152 2.98 22.28 1.44
CA ILE A 152 3.67 20.99 1.55
C ILE A 152 4.88 21.06 0.63
N TYR A 153 6.07 20.91 1.21
CA TYR A 153 7.34 20.94 0.50
C TYR A 153 8.11 19.65 0.76
N LEU A 154 8.42 18.92 -0.32
CA LEU A 154 9.34 17.78 -0.34
C LEU A 154 10.66 18.30 -0.92
N GLY A 155 11.68 18.39 -0.07
CA GLY A 155 13.02 18.81 -0.42
C GLY A 155 13.79 17.79 -1.25
N GLU A 156 14.99 18.15 -1.68
CA GLU A 156 15.83 17.32 -2.57
C GLU A 156 16.17 15.95 -1.95
N ASN A 157 16.17 15.84 -0.62
CA ASN A 157 16.52 14.61 0.08
C ASN A 157 15.28 13.81 0.53
N ALA A 158 14.09 14.33 0.26
CA ALA A 158 12.84 13.72 0.69
C ALA A 158 12.64 12.37 0.01
N SER A 159 12.36 11.34 0.82
CA SER A 159 11.96 10.03 0.31
C SER A 159 10.73 9.58 1.06
N ILE A 160 9.63 9.37 0.34
CA ILE A 160 8.40 8.76 0.87
C ILE A 160 8.25 7.41 0.21
N ASP A 161 8.36 6.36 1.01
CA ASP A 161 8.34 4.97 0.54
C ASP A 161 7.18 4.23 1.20
N VAL A 162 6.13 4.00 0.42
CA VAL A 162 4.96 3.20 0.80
C VAL A 162 4.87 1.92 -0.04
N SER A 163 5.97 1.54 -0.68
CA SER A 163 6.02 0.34 -1.53
C SER A 163 5.69 -0.92 -0.72
N GLY A 164 5.18 -1.91 -1.43
CA GLY A 164 4.92 -3.22 -0.88
C GLY A 164 6.20 -3.96 -0.50
N VAL A 165 6.07 -4.99 0.34
CA VAL A 165 7.20 -5.83 0.75
C VAL A 165 7.35 -7.07 -0.12
N ASP A 166 8.56 -7.59 -0.21
CA ASP A 166 8.81 -8.90 -0.80
C ASP A 166 8.68 -9.98 0.30
N ALA A 167 7.60 -10.76 0.24
CA ALA A 167 7.27 -11.83 1.17
C ALA A 167 7.73 -13.20 0.64
N ILE A 168 7.86 -14.17 1.55
CA ILE A 168 8.12 -15.57 1.24
C ILE A 168 7.02 -16.41 1.89
N ALA A 169 6.42 -17.29 1.10
CA ALA A 169 5.34 -18.17 1.53
C ALA A 169 5.66 -19.64 1.20
N PRO A 170 5.18 -20.61 1.99
CA PRO A 170 5.29 -22.03 1.64
C PRO A 170 4.32 -22.37 0.50
N MET A 171 4.66 -23.39 -0.30
CA MET A 171 3.78 -23.87 -1.39
C MET A 171 2.41 -24.36 -0.87
N SER A 172 2.34 -24.79 0.40
CA SER A 172 1.12 -25.27 1.05
C SER A 172 0.01 -24.22 1.15
N ARG A 173 0.28 -22.93 0.93
CA ARG A 173 -0.77 -21.89 0.79
C ARG A 173 -1.75 -22.19 -0.35
N ASN A 174 -1.29 -22.94 -1.34
CA ASN A 174 -2.07 -23.29 -2.52
C ASN A 174 -2.83 -24.62 -2.39
N GLU A 175 -2.76 -25.29 -1.24
CA GLU A 175 -3.47 -26.54 -1.00
C GLU A 175 -4.72 -26.27 -0.15
N LEU A 176 -5.90 -26.47 -0.73
CA LEU A 176 -7.17 -26.31 -0.04
C LEU A 176 -7.74 -27.68 0.32
N GLU A 177 -7.96 -27.91 1.62
CA GLU A 177 -8.72 -29.06 2.11
C GLU A 177 -10.19 -28.68 2.27
N VAL A 178 -11.07 -29.34 1.52
CA VAL A 178 -12.49 -29.00 1.46
C VAL A 178 -13.34 -30.24 1.71
N GLN A 179 -14.20 -30.17 2.72
CA GLN A 179 -15.23 -31.17 2.92
C GLN A 179 -16.53 -30.77 2.21
N LEU A 180 -17.05 -31.67 1.38
CA LEU A 180 -18.17 -31.39 0.48
C LEU A 180 -19.52 -31.66 1.18
N PHE A 181 -20.14 -30.62 1.73
CA PHE A 181 -21.52 -30.68 2.23
C PHE A 181 -22.52 -30.01 1.25
N SER A 182 -23.78 -29.95 1.66
CA SER A 182 -24.87 -29.40 0.85
C SER A 182 -24.62 -27.96 0.41
N ASP A 183 -23.96 -27.14 1.23
CA ASP A 183 -23.69 -25.73 0.94
C ASP A 183 -22.59 -25.56 -0.10
N GLN A 184 -21.52 -26.36 -0.02
CA GLN A 184 -20.45 -26.38 -1.02
C GLN A 184 -20.99 -26.83 -2.39
N LEU A 185 -21.95 -27.75 -2.38
CA LEU A 185 -22.58 -28.30 -3.58
C LEU A 185 -23.90 -27.61 -3.94
N LYS A 186 -24.13 -26.37 -3.51
CA LYS A 186 -25.38 -25.64 -3.77
C LYS A 186 -25.63 -25.37 -5.26
N ASP A 187 -24.55 -25.09 -5.99
CA ASP A 187 -24.58 -24.75 -7.42
C ASP A 187 -24.43 -26.01 -8.32
N ALA A 188 -24.15 -27.17 -7.71
CA ALA A 188 -24.05 -28.46 -8.37
C ALA A 188 -24.90 -29.54 -7.67
N PRO A 189 -26.25 -29.46 -7.70
CA PRO A 189 -27.13 -30.38 -6.96
C PRO A 189 -26.92 -31.85 -7.30
N ILE A 190 -26.54 -32.17 -8.54
CA ILE A 190 -26.26 -33.54 -8.99
C ILE A 190 -25.14 -34.21 -8.18
N LEU A 191 -24.21 -33.42 -7.61
CA LEU A 191 -23.13 -33.94 -6.80
C LEU A 191 -23.58 -34.36 -5.39
N ARG A 192 -24.76 -33.92 -4.93
CA ARG A 192 -25.30 -34.30 -3.61
C ARG A 192 -25.71 -35.77 -3.53
N ASP A 193 -26.11 -36.33 -4.67
CA ASP A 193 -26.45 -37.74 -4.82
C ASP A 193 -25.27 -38.57 -5.38
N SER A 194 -24.09 -37.95 -5.50
CA SER A 194 -22.86 -38.59 -5.98
C SER A 194 -21.99 -39.12 -4.84
N GLY A 195 -20.96 -39.90 -5.16
CA GLY A 195 -20.01 -40.39 -4.17
C GLY A 195 -19.10 -39.32 -3.58
N LEU A 196 -19.20 -38.07 -4.03
CA LEU A 196 -18.44 -36.94 -3.48
C LEU A 196 -19.08 -36.33 -2.23
N PHE A 197 -20.38 -36.59 -1.97
CA PHE A 197 -21.06 -36.00 -0.82
C PHE A 197 -20.44 -36.49 0.49
N ARG A 198 -20.14 -35.54 1.40
CA ARG A 198 -19.44 -35.69 2.69
C ARG A 198 -17.97 -36.13 2.60
N GLN A 199 -17.43 -36.26 1.39
CA GLN A 199 -16.01 -36.56 1.20
C GLN A 199 -15.16 -35.30 1.38
N THR A 200 -13.91 -35.51 1.79
CA THR A 200 -12.87 -34.48 1.79
C THR A 200 -12.12 -34.56 0.47
N VAL A 201 -11.92 -33.41 -0.17
CA VAL A 201 -11.13 -33.25 -1.39
C VAL A 201 -10.02 -32.23 -1.17
N TYR A 202 -8.94 -32.39 -1.90
CA TYR A 202 -7.80 -31.48 -1.95
C TYR A 202 -7.79 -30.76 -3.30
N VAL A 203 -7.86 -29.43 -3.27
CA VAL A 203 -7.84 -28.60 -4.47
C VAL A 203 -6.55 -27.79 -4.52
N ASP A 204 -5.87 -27.82 -5.66
CA ASP A 204 -4.80 -26.88 -5.97
C ASP A 204 -5.40 -25.52 -6.35
N ALA A 205 -5.30 -24.55 -5.44
CA ALA A 205 -5.84 -23.19 -5.59
C ALA A 205 -5.34 -22.47 -6.86
N ARG A 206 -4.20 -22.90 -7.41
CA ARG A 206 -3.63 -22.30 -8.63
C ARG A 206 -4.38 -22.72 -9.89
N LYS A 207 -5.01 -23.90 -9.86
CA LYS A 207 -5.81 -24.45 -10.96
C LYS A 207 -7.31 -24.24 -10.74
N GLY A 208 -7.76 -24.32 -9.49
CA GLY A 208 -9.17 -24.27 -9.12
C GLY A 208 -9.93 -25.54 -9.46
N THR A 209 -11.26 -25.47 -9.47
CA THR A 209 -12.18 -26.54 -9.88
C THR A 209 -13.50 -25.95 -10.35
N ASP A 210 -14.17 -26.58 -11.32
CA ASP A 210 -15.51 -26.17 -11.77
C ASP A 210 -16.64 -26.78 -10.91
N LEU A 211 -16.32 -27.61 -9.92
CA LEU A 211 -17.33 -28.36 -9.15
C LEU A 211 -18.02 -27.52 -8.07
N PHE A 212 -17.33 -26.54 -7.48
CA PHE A 212 -17.83 -25.67 -6.42
C PHE A 212 -16.97 -24.41 -6.30
N ASP A 213 -17.50 -23.38 -5.64
CA ASP A 213 -16.79 -22.14 -5.35
C ASP A 213 -15.71 -22.35 -4.27
N ILE A 214 -14.45 -22.09 -4.61
CA ILE A 214 -13.30 -22.23 -3.71
C ILE A 214 -12.99 -20.95 -2.92
N GLN A 215 -13.59 -19.81 -3.27
CA GLN A 215 -13.26 -18.52 -2.67
C GLN A 215 -13.41 -18.50 -1.13
N PRO A 216 -14.47 -19.08 -0.53
CA PRO A 216 -14.60 -19.12 0.92
C PRO A 216 -13.47 -19.88 1.63
N PHE A 217 -12.81 -20.81 0.95
CA PHE A 217 -11.70 -21.59 1.49
C PHE A 217 -10.37 -20.86 1.30
N LEU A 218 -10.18 -20.21 0.15
CA LEU A 218 -9.06 -19.28 -0.09
C LEU A 218 -9.03 -18.18 0.97
N ASP A 219 -10.19 -17.62 1.28
CA ASP A 219 -10.38 -16.58 2.29
C ASP A 219 -9.98 -17.00 3.72
N LEU A 220 -9.91 -18.30 3.99
CA LEU A 220 -9.49 -18.90 5.26
C LEU A 220 -8.02 -19.31 5.30
N VAL A 221 -7.29 -19.22 4.18
CA VAL A 221 -5.85 -19.51 4.15
C VAL A 221 -5.12 -18.56 5.09
N GLY A 222 -4.33 -19.11 6.00
CA GLY A 222 -3.46 -18.34 6.88
C GLY A 222 -2.36 -17.64 6.08
N VAL A 223 -2.05 -16.39 6.42
CA VAL A 223 -0.99 -15.57 5.83
C VAL A 223 -0.32 -14.72 6.91
N THR A 224 0.96 -14.47 6.75
CA THR A 224 1.76 -13.63 7.64
C THR A 224 1.53 -12.13 7.38
N VAL A 225 2.05 -11.30 8.29
CA VAL A 225 2.05 -9.83 8.12
C VAL A 225 2.78 -9.41 6.83
N ALA A 226 3.86 -10.10 6.46
CA ALA A 226 4.60 -9.79 5.24
C ALA A 226 3.77 -10.10 3.98
N GLU A 227 3.10 -11.25 3.95
CA GLU A 227 2.18 -11.63 2.86
C GLU A 227 1.00 -10.62 2.72
N LYS A 228 0.51 -10.05 3.83
CA LYS A 228 -0.53 -8.99 3.83
C LYS A 228 -0.05 -7.61 3.37
N MET A 229 1.26 -7.35 3.39
CA MET A 229 1.86 -6.04 3.11
C MET A 229 2.59 -5.99 1.76
N THR A 230 2.32 -6.95 0.87
CA THR A 230 2.93 -7.02 -0.47
C THR A 230 2.38 -5.97 -1.41
N SER A 231 1.10 -5.58 -1.29
CA SER A 231 0.57 -4.44 -2.04
C SER A 231 1.13 -3.13 -1.48
N ALA A 232 1.40 -2.18 -2.36
CA ALA A 232 1.79 -0.84 -1.95
C ALA A 232 0.64 -0.07 -1.32
N GLY A 233 0.96 0.92 -0.50
CA GLY A 233 -0.03 1.80 0.11
C GLY A 233 -0.22 3.12 -0.65
N THR A 234 -0.73 4.12 0.06
CA THR A 234 -1.12 5.41 -0.54
C THR A 234 -0.34 6.57 0.05
N VAL A 235 0.13 7.47 -0.81
CA VAL A 235 0.62 8.80 -0.41
C VAL A 235 -0.44 9.84 -0.73
N THR A 236 -0.94 10.55 0.28
CA THR A 236 -1.88 11.66 0.13
C THR A 236 -1.26 12.97 0.61
N LEU A 237 -1.10 13.94 -0.29
CA LEU A 237 -0.59 15.28 0.02
C LEU A 237 -1.70 16.32 -0.26
N SER A 238 -2.38 16.73 0.80
CA SER A 238 -3.58 17.57 0.75
C SER A 238 -3.27 19.03 1.00
N THR A 239 -3.42 19.87 -0.03
CA THR A 239 -3.39 21.33 0.10
C THR A 239 -4.03 22.03 -1.09
N ASN A 240 -4.71 23.16 -0.84
CA ASN A 240 -5.23 24.04 -1.88
C ASN A 240 -4.26 25.20 -2.24
N LYS A 241 -3.05 25.22 -1.66
CA LYS A 241 -2.02 26.24 -1.94
C LYS A 241 -0.81 25.62 -2.61
N ASP A 242 0.30 25.49 -1.89
CA ASP A 242 1.58 25.09 -2.46
C ASP A 242 1.83 23.62 -2.18
N LEU A 243 1.91 22.82 -3.24
CA LEU A 243 2.43 21.47 -3.20
C LEU A 243 3.69 21.39 -4.07
N ILE A 244 4.83 21.26 -3.42
CA ILE A 244 6.14 21.35 -4.06
C ILE A 244 6.91 20.07 -3.78
N MET A 245 7.30 19.38 -4.84
CA MET A 245 8.23 18.26 -4.81
C MET A 245 9.44 18.64 -5.65
N ASN A 246 10.56 18.89 -4.97
CA ASN A 246 11.79 19.33 -5.60
C ASN A 246 12.47 18.20 -6.38
N LYS A 247 13.36 18.55 -7.29
CA LYS A 247 14.26 17.59 -7.93
C LYS A 247 15.07 16.86 -6.85
N GLY A 248 15.18 15.55 -6.98
CA GLY A 248 15.81 14.67 -5.99
C GLY A 248 14.83 14.00 -5.02
N ALA A 249 13.66 14.61 -4.79
CA ALA A 249 12.61 13.97 -4.00
C ALA A 249 12.08 12.71 -4.70
N ILE A 250 11.73 11.69 -3.92
CA ILE A 250 11.21 10.42 -4.41
C ILE A 250 9.92 10.06 -3.66
N ILE A 251 8.89 9.67 -4.40
CA ILE A 251 7.72 8.97 -3.88
C ILE A 251 7.69 7.59 -4.53
N ASP A 252 7.77 6.54 -3.73
CA ASP A 252 7.72 5.15 -4.18
C ASP A 252 6.46 4.46 -3.66
N VAL A 253 5.60 4.07 -4.59
CA VAL A 253 4.37 3.30 -4.39
C VAL A 253 4.44 1.98 -5.19
N SER A 254 5.63 1.42 -5.40
CA SER A 254 5.81 0.16 -6.15
C SER A 254 5.22 -1.05 -5.42
N GLY A 255 4.61 -1.97 -6.16
CA GLY A 255 4.13 -3.23 -5.62
C GLY A 255 5.28 -4.16 -5.23
N GLY A 256 5.09 -4.91 -4.14
CA GLY A 256 5.99 -5.96 -3.70
C GLY A 256 5.73 -7.27 -4.43
N SER A 257 6.01 -8.39 -3.77
CA SER A 257 5.72 -9.72 -4.30
C SER A 257 5.68 -10.79 -3.21
N THR A 258 5.00 -11.90 -3.48
CA THR A 258 5.08 -13.12 -2.67
C THR A 258 5.85 -14.17 -3.46
N THR A 259 6.98 -14.65 -2.93
CA THR A 259 7.70 -15.80 -3.48
C THR A 259 7.24 -17.08 -2.79
N TYR A 260 6.62 -17.99 -3.54
CA TYR A 260 6.28 -19.32 -3.06
C TYR A 260 7.50 -20.24 -3.18
N THR A 261 7.97 -20.79 -2.06
CA THR A 261 9.08 -21.75 -2.05
C THR A 261 8.69 -23.04 -2.74
N ALA A 262 9.62 -23.71 -3.44
CA ALA A 262 9.34 -25.01 -4.04
C ALA A 262 8.78 -26.02 -3.00
N GLY A 263 7.83 -26.85 -3.42
CA GLY A 263 7.15 -27.77 -2.52
C GLY A 263 6.19 -28.69 -3.27
N THR A 264 5.39 -29.44 -2.53
CA THR A 264 4.34 -30.31 -3.08
C THR A 264 2.96 -29.70 -2.81
N VAL A 265 2.06 -29.81 -3.78
CA VAL A 265 0.63 -29.52 -3.61
C VAL A 265 -0.14 -30.80 -3.88
N LYS A 266 -1.01 -31.18 -2.95
CA LYS A 266 -1.91 -32.31 -3.12
C LYS A 266 -3.14 -31.89 -3.93
N GLU A 267 -3.49 -32.73 -4.89
CA GLU A 267 -4.68 -32.58 -5.71
C GLU A 267 -5.43 -33.92 -5.75
N SER A 268 -6.72 -33.90 -5.43
CA SER A 268 -7.55 -35.11 -5.44
C SER A 268 -7.89 -35.57 -6.86
N SER A 269 -7.98 -36.90 -7.04
CA SER A 269 -8.59 -37.50 -8.24
C SER A 269 -9.97 -38.06 -7.93
N LEU A 270 -10.87 -37.91 -8.88
CA LEU A 270 -12.24 -38.38 -8.83
C LEU A 270 -12.40 -39.55 -9.78
N LEU A 271 -13.18 -40.56 -9.40
CA LEU A 271 -13.54 -41.64 -10.29
C LEU A 271 -14.79 -41.25 -11.09
N PHE A 272 -14.73 -41.40 -12.41
CA PHE A 272 -15.89 -41.25 -13.29
C PHE A 272 -15.84 -42.30 -14.40
N ASN A 273 -16.82 -43.20 -14.43
CA ASN A 273 -16.91 -44.27 -15.45
C ASN A 273 -15.61 -45.10 -15.55
N GLY A 274 -15.00 -45.42 -14.40
CA GLY A 274 -13.76 -46.21 -14.32
C GLY A 274 -12.48 -45.46 -14.72
N LYS A 275 -12.54 -44.14 -14.93
CA LYS A 275 -11.38 -43.29 -15.19
C LYS A 275 -11.15 -42.32 -14.06
N LEU A 276 -9.89 -42.07 -13.74
CA LEU A 276 -9.49 -41.01 -12.82
C LEU A 276 -9.49 -39.67 -13.55
N VAL A 277 -10.08 -38.67 -12.92
CA VAL A 277 -10.16 -37.29 -13.38
C VAL A 277 -9.66 -36.40 -12.24
N ALA A 278 -8.64 -35.57 -12.48
CA ALA A 278 -8.19 -34.61 -11.46
C ALA A 278 -9.33 -33.64 -11.12
N ILE A 279 -9.42 -33.20 -9.87
CA ILE A 279 -10.48 -32.28 -9.46
C ILE A 279 -10.40 -30.93 -10.19
N SER A 280 -9.22 -30.49 -10.67
CA SER A 280 -9.11 -29.32 -11.54
C SER A 280 -9.73 -29.50 -12.92
N ASP A 281 -9.78 -30.74 -13.42
CA ASP A 281 -10.31 -31.08 -14.74
C ASP A 281 -11.76 -31.58 -14.67
N ALA A 282 -12.31 -31.67 -13.46
CA ALA A 282 -13.65 -32.17 -13.22
C ALA A 282 -14.69 -31.15 -13.67
N LYS A 283 -15.77 -31.63 -14.30
CA LYS A 283 -16.80 -30.79 -14.90
C LYS A 283 -18.06 -30.77 -14.06
N ALA A 284 -18.65 -29.59 -13.93
CA ALA A 284 -19.98 -29.43 -13.37
C ALA A 284 -21.02 -30.26 -14.14
N GLY A 285 -22.05 -30.73 -13.44
CA GLY A 285 -23.16 -31.47 -14.05
C GLY A 285 -22.91 -32.97 -14.25
N LEU A 286 -21.76 -33.51 -13.84
CA LEU A 286 -21.45 -34.94 -13.84
C LEU A 286 -21.53 -35.50 -12.42
N ALA A 287 -22.13 -36.68 -12.25
CA ALA A 287 -22.09 -37.41 -10.99
C ALA A 287 -20.82 -38.28 -10.95
N TYR A 288 -19.86 -37.91 -10.12
CA TYR A 288 -18.64 -38.69 -9.90
C TYR A 288 -18.90 -39.83 -8.91
N ASP A 289 -18.22 -40.95 -9.13
CA ASP A 289 -18.46 -42.21 -8.41
C ASP A 289 -17.88 -42.17 -6.98
N GLU A 290 -16.69 -41.61 -6.80
CA GLU A 290 -15.99 -41.46 -5.50
C GLU A 290 -14.78 -40.51 -5.61
N VAL A 291 -14.26 -40.07 -4.46
CA VAL A 291 -12.89 -39.52 -4.35
C VAL A 291 -11.93 -40.71 -4.34
N ALA A 292 -11.07 -40.80 -5.34
CA ALA A 292 -10.20 -41.94 -5.61
C ALA A 292 -8.73 -41.64 -5.27
N ASP A 293 -8.49 -40.93 -4.16
CA ASP A 293 -7.14 -40.58 -3.72
C ASP A 293 -6.38 -41.80 -3.23
N SER A 294 -7.04 -42.62 -2.41
CA SER A 294 -6.53 -43.88 -1.90
C SER A 294 -7.68 -44.88 -1.71
N LYS A 295 -7.35 -46.17 -1.67
CA LYS A 295 -8.28 -47.27 -1.41
C LYS A 295 -7.78 -48.13 -0.28
N GLU A 296 -8.59 -48.21 0.76
CA GLU A 296 -8.37 -49.13 1.86
C GLU A 296 -8.89 -50.52 1.48
N LEU A 297 -8.01 -51.50 1.58
CA LEU A 297 -8.30 -52.89 1.35
C LEU A 297 -8.23 -53.60 2.69
N VAL A 298 -9.41 -53.88 3.25
CA VAL A 298 -9.53 -54.64 4.49
C VAL A 298 -9.40 -56.11 4.15
N ASP A 299 -8.37 -56.76 4.67
CA ASP A 299 -8.26 -58.21 4.61
C ASP A 299 -9.28 -58.82 5.58
N GLU A 300 -10.42 -59.28 5.05
CA GLU A 300 -11.51 -59.86 5.85
C GLU A 300 -11.08 -61.07 6.70
N LYS A 301 -9.97 -61.73 6.34
CA LYS A 301 -9.45 -62.90 7.04
C LYS A 301 -8.54 -62.55 8.21
N TRP A 302 -7.83 -61.42 8.12
CA TRP A 302 -6.82 -61.02 9.10
C TRP A 302 -7.11 -59.67 9.77
N GLY A 303 -8.20 -58.99 9.41
CA GLY A 303 -8.58 -57.68 9.92
C GLY A 303 -7.56 -56.57 9.63
N THR A 304 -6.61 -56.83 8.72
CA THR A 304 -5.53 -55.88 8.42
C THR A 304 -5.99 -54.94 7.31
N VAL A 305 -5.92 -53.63 7.56
CA VAL A 305 -6.21 -52.61 6.56
C VAL A 305 -4.93 -52.28 5.78
N ARG A 306 -4.97 -52.40 4.45
CA ARG A 306 -3.91 -51.94 3.55
C ARG A 306 -4.42 -50.78 2.72
N THR A 307 -3.83 -49.60 2.90
CA THR A 307 -4.17 -48.42 2.09
C THR A 307 -3.30 -48.39 0.83
N PHE A 308 -3.94 -48.29 -0.33
CA PHE A 308 -3.29 -48.13 -1.63
C PHE A 308 -3.57 -46.72 -2.15
N GLU A 309 -2.55 -45.90 -2.36
CA GLU A 309 -2.70 -44.63 -3.07
C GLU A 309 -3.12 -44.90 -4.53
N LEU A 310 -4.28 -44.41 -4.94
CA LEU A 310 -4.87 -44.69 -6.25
C LEU A 310 -4.86 -43.47 -7.19
N GLY A 311 -4.84 -42.25 -6.64
CA GLY A 311 -5.11 -41.07 -7.47
C GLY A 311 -4.87 -39.69 -6.86
N GLY A 312 -4.43 -39.52 -5.61
CA GLY A 312 -4.01 -38.21 -5.12
C GLY A 312 -2.66 -37.83 -5.73
N THR A 313 -2.59 -36.88 -6.67
CA THR A 313 -1.29 -36.47 -7.21
C THR A 313 -0.67 -35.39 -6.33
N ASN A 314 0.37 -35.76 -5.59
CA ASN A 314 1.29 -34.78 -5.01
C ASN A 314 2.12 -34.21 -6.16
N GLN A 315 1.73 -33.04 -6.64
CA GLN A 315 2.45 -32.36 -7.71
C GLN A 315 3.63 -31.61 -7.13
N SER A 316 4.83 -31.94 -7.60
CA SER A 316 6.03 -31.16 -7.26
C SER A 316 6.01 -29.86 -8.05
N VAL A 317 6.00 -28.74 -7.31
CA VAL A 317 5.93 -27.40 -7.85
C VAL A 317 7.26 -26.70 -7.60
N LYS A 318 7.82 -26.12 -8.66
CA LYS A 318 9.01 -25.27 -8.54
C LYS A 318 8.64 -23.96 -7.87
N THR A 319 9.62 -23.28 -7.28
CA THR A 319 9.41 -21.93 -6.78
C THR A 319 8.94 -21.01 -7.90
N TYR A 320 8.02 -20.12 -7.57
CA TYR A 320 7.56 -19.04 -8.41
C TYR A 320 7.20 -17.84 -7.52
N PHE A 321 6.96 -16.68 -8.11
CA PHE A 321 6.49 -15.51 -7.37
C PHE A 321 5.15 -15.04 -7.94
N GLU A 322 4.43 -14.24 -7.18
CA GLU A 322 3.31 -13.42 -7.65
C GLU A 322 3.60 -12.00 -7.23
N GLY A 323 3.54 -11.06 -8.17
CA GLY A 323 3.67 -9.65 -7.85
C GLY A 323 2.39 -9.09 -7.25
N ALA A 324 2.51 -8.01 -6.50
CA ALA A 324 1.38 -7.33 -5.89
C ALA A 324 1.16 -5.96 -6.50
N ASP A 325 0.01 -5.36 -6.19
CA ASP A 325 -0.44 -4.10 -6.76
C ASP A 325 0.47 -2.94 -6.35
N ALA A 326 0.73 -2.04 -7.29
CA ALA A 326 1.27 -0.73 -7.00
C ALA A 326 0.19 0.18 -6.39
N GLY A 327 0.64 1.28 -5.80
CA GLY A 327 -0.16 2.11 -4.92
C GLY A 327 -0.65 3.39 -5.58
N THR A 328 -1.09 4.32 -4.73
CA THR A 328 -1.70 5.57 -5.16
C THR A 328 -0.89 6.78 -4.68
N VAL A 329 -0.71 7.75 -5.56
CA VAL A 329 -0.25 9.10 -5.24
C VAL A 329 -1.41 10.06 -5.45
N ASN A 330 -1.95 10.61 -4.35
CA ASN A 330 -3.06 11.54 -4.35
C ASN A 330 -2.58 12.94 -3.93
N LEU A 331 -2.65 13.88 -4.85
CA LEU A 331 -2.17 15.26 -4.73
C LEU A 331 -3.34 16.25 -4.79
N THR A 332 -4.50 15.85 -4.27
CA THR A 332 -5.73 16.64 -4.29
C THR A 332 -6.04 17.28 -2.94
N THR A 333 -6.96 18.24 -2.94
CA THR A 333 -7.55 18.84 -1.73
C THR A 333 -8.93 18.24 -1.45
N PRO A 334 -9.32 18.06 -0.16
CA PRO A 334 -10.62 17.50 0.21
C PRO A 334 -11.79 18.41 -0.11
N ILE A 335 -11.56 19.72 -0.27
CA ILE A 335 -12.60 20.67 -0.65
C ILE A 335 -12.86 20.52 -2.15
N GLU A 336 -14.04 20.05 -2.53
CA GLU A 336 -14.38 19.75 -3.93
C GLU A 336 -14.28 20.95 -4.87
N ALA A 337 -14.58 22.16 -4.36
CA ALA A 337 -14.54 23.40 -5.15
C ALA A 337 -13.12 23.98 -5.32
N ASP A 338 -12.13 23.47 -4.59
CA ASP A 338 -10.77 23.98 -4.61
C ASP A 338 -9.84 23.09 -5.43
N ASN A 339 -8.86 23.71 -6.06
CA ASN A 339 -7.71 23.04 -6.67
C ASN A 339 -6.43 23.47 -5.97
N THR A 340 -5.36 22.70 -6.12
CA THR A 340 -4.02 23.14 -5.71
C THR A 340 -3.60 24.34 -6.55
N GLN A 341 -3.29 25.46 -5.89
CA GLN A 341 -2.92 26.71 -6.56
C GLN A 341 -1.58 26.59 -7.27
N ASN A 342 -0.56 26.04 -6.60
CA ASN A 342 0.79 25.91 -7.13
C ASN A 342 1.26 24.46 -6.98
N LEU A 343 1.27 23.71 -8.08
CA LEU A 343 1.79 22.34 -8.12
C LEU A 343 3.16 22.31 -8.82
N VAL A 344 4.17 21.83 -8.11
CA VAL A 344 5.52 21.59 -8.66
C VAL A 344 5.87 20.13 -8.41
N LEU A 345 6.03 19.33 -9.46
CA LEU A 345 6.46 17.93 -9.37
C LEU A 345 7.74 17.72 -10.17
N ALA A 346 8.87 18.16 -9.62
CA ALA A 346 10.20 18.01 -10.23
C ALA A 346 10.96 16.75 -9.72
N GLY A 347 10.43 16.07 -8.72
CA GLY A 347 10.95 14.80 -8.21
C GLY A 347 10.51 13.59 -9.04
N GLN A 348 10.80 12.39 -8.52
CA GLN A 348 10.45 11.11 -9.14
C GLN A 348 9.25 10.46 -8.44
N LEU A 349 8.29 9.99 -9.24
CA LEU A 349 7.21 9.11 -8.80
C LEU A 349 7.50 7.72 -9.37
N ILE A 350 7.46 6.69 -8.52
CA ILE A 350 7.80 5.30 -8.89
C ILE A 350 6.62 4.40 -8.50
N ALA A 351 6.16 3.58 -9.45
CA ALA A 351 5.07 2.63 -9.25
C ALA A 351 5.30 1.33 -10.03
N ASN A 352 6.44 0.69 -9.80
CA ASN A 352 6.79 -0.54 -10.51
C ASN A 352 5.95 -1.72 -9.98
N THR A 353 5.62 -2.65 -10.87
CA THR A 353 5.01 -3.94 -10.52
C THR A 353 5.83 -5.08 -11.13
N LYS A 354 5.79 -6.24 -10.48
CA LYS A 354 6.33 -7.50 -11.02
C LYS A 354 5.14 -8.33 -11.49
N VAL A 355 5.29 -9.11 -12.56
CA VAL A 355 4.22 -10.03 -13.01
C VAL A 355 4.82 -11.39 -13.30
N SER A 356 4.18 -12.45 -12.81
CA SER A 356 4.62 -13.82 -13.03
C SER A 356 3.94 -14.47 -14.23
N ARG A 357 4.46 -15.62 -14.67
CA ARG A 357 3.83 -16.40 -15.73
C ARG A 357 2.44 -16.87 -15.29
N GLU A 358 2.31 -17.26 -14.03
CA GLU A 358 1.08 -17.74 -13.41
C GLU A 358 0.00 -16.65 -13.45
N GLN A 359 0.34 -15.42 -13.06
CA GLN A 359 -0.56 -14.27 -13.13
C GLN A 359 -0.98 -13.93 -14.57
N LEU A 360 -0.06 -14.02 -15.54
CA LEU A 360 -0.39 -13.80 -16.95
C LEU A 360 -1.36 -14.85 -17.51
N LEU A 361 -1.21 -16.13 -17.12
CA LEU A 361 -2.10 -17.20 -17.56
C LEU A 361 -3.52 -17.04 -16.98
N LYS A 362 -3.63 -16.53 -15.75
CA LYS A 362 -4.89 -16.23 -15.08
C LYS A 362 -5.52 -14.89 -15.50
N GLN A 363 -4.79 -14.04 -16.21
CA GLN A 363 -5.16 -12.65 -16.50
C GLN A 363 -5.32 -11.79 -15.23
N GLU A 364 -4.52 -12.09 -14.21
CA GLU A 364 -4.48 -11.43 -12.90
C GLU A 364 -3.17 -10.65 -12.74
N ALA A 365 -2.82 -9.84 -13.74
CA ALA A 365 -1.65 -8.98 -13.64
C ALA A 365 -1.89 -7.90 -12.58
N PRO A 366 -0.87 -7.55 -11.75
CA PRO A 366 -1.05 -6.54 -10.71
C PRO A 366 -1.47 -5.19 -11.25
N ALA A 367 -2.30 -4.49 -10.49
CA ALA A 367 -2.66 -3.12 -10.77
C ALA A 367 -1.41 -2.23 -10.71
N HIS A 368 -1.26 -1.39 -11.72
CA HIS A 368 -0.20 -0.38 -11.81
C HIS A 368 -0.55 0.86 -10.96
N GLY A 369 0.38 1.81 -10.89
CA GLY A 369 0.21 2.99 -10.06
C GLY A 369 -0.95 3.88 -10.47
N THR A 370 -1.60 4.48 -9.47
CA THR A 370 -2.61 5.51 -9.64
C THR A 370 -2.07 6.89 -9.27
N LEU A 371 -2.20 7.88 -10.16
CA LEU A 371 -1.89 9.28 -9.88
C LEU A 371 -3.19 10.09 -9.95
N ILE A 372 -3.54 10.74 -8.85
CA ILE A 372 -4.66 11.68 -8.76
C ILE A 372 -4.07 13.06 -8.46
N ALA A 373 -4.34 14.06 -9.30
CA ALA A 373 -3.83 15.40 -9.09
C ALA A 373 -4.89 16.48 -9.34
N SER A 374 -4.80 17.58 -8.59
CA SER A 374 -5.58 18.78 -8.86
C SER A 374 -4.66 19.98 -9.14
N ALA A 375 -5.09 20.85 -10.03
CA ALA A 375 -4.37 22.07 -10.38
C ALA A 375 -5.27 23.06 -11.13
N ASN A 376 -5.03 24.35 -10.98
CA ASN A 376 -5.70 25.35 -11.81
C ASN A 376 -5.26 25.28 -13.28
N ASN A 377 -3.96 25.17 -13.52
CA ASN A 377 -3.38 25.05 -14.86
C ASN A 377 -2.22 24.04 -14.80
N LEU A 378 -2.39 22.92 -15.50
CA LEU A 378 -1.42 21.83 -15.57
C LEU A 378 -0.95 21.62 -17.01
N VAL A 379 0.37 21.56 -17.17
CA VAL A 379 1.06 21.15 -18.38
C VAL A 379 1.80 19.84 -18.11
N ILE A 380 1.59 18.86 -18.97
CA ILE A 380 2.43 17.65 -19.01
C ILE A 380 3.46 17.83 -20.12
N ASP A 381 4.73 17.75 -19.75
CA ASP A 381 5.87 17.94 -20.63
C ASP A 381 6.98 16.92 -20.32
N LYS A 382 8.03 16.86 -21.14
CA LYS A 382 9.20 16.00 -20.92
C LYS A 382 9.99 16.37 -19.67
N GLN A 383 9.94 17.64 -19.26
CA GLN A 383 10.65 18.14 -18.09
C GLN A 383 9.70 18.95 -17.21
N ALA A 384 9.74 18.69 -15.92
CA ALA A 384 9.00 19.48 -14.94
C ALA A 384 9.59 20.89 -14.81
N LYS A 385 8.76 21.84 -14.38
CA LYS A 385 9.21 23.20 -14.07
C LYS A 385 10.05 23.18 -12.79
N ALA A 386 11.29 23.64 -12.89
CA ALA A 386 12.18 23.76 -11.73
C ALA A 386 11.78 24.94 -10.83
N LEU A 387 12.15 24.83 -9.55
CA LEU A 387 12.10 25.94 -8.60
C LEU A 387 13.18 26.99 -8.93
N PRO A 388 13.02 28.25 -8.48
CA PRO A 388 14.08 29.26 -8.56
C PRO A 388 15.39 28.78 -7.91
N GLU A 389 16.53 29.27 -8.39
CA GLU A 389 17.82 29.00 -7.75
C GLU A 389 17.81 29.49 -6.29
N ASN A 390 18.42 28.71 -5.39
CA ASN A 390 18.49 28.97 -3.96
C ASN A 390 17.12 29.14 -3.27
N PHE A 391 16.07 28.51 -3.81
CA PHE A 391 14.74 28.52 -3.22
C PHE A 391 14.77 27.95 -1.79
N ASN A 392 14.19 28.70 -0.84
CA ASN A 392 14.03 28.24 0.53
C ASN A 392 12.57 28.04 0.92
N PHE A 393 12.33 27.30 2.00
CA PHE A 393 11.00 26.91 2.44
C PHE A 393 10.04 28.08 2.71
N ASN A 394 10.54 29.20 3.20
CA ASN A 394 9.71 30.39 3.48
C ASN A 394 9.55 31.31 2.26
N GLN A 395 10.18 31.04 1.11
CA GLN A 395 10.09 31.90 -0.05
C GLN A 395 8.76 31.74 -0.80
N ALA A 396 8.12 32.84 -1.20
CA ALA A 396 6.92 32.79 -2.04
C ALA A 396 7.25 32.36 -3.47
N LEU A 397 6.37 31.58 -4.11
CA LEU A 397 6.53 31.22 -5.52
C LEU A 397 6.22 32.42 -6.43
N PRO A 398 7.05 32.69 -7.46
CA PRO A 398 6.79 33.76 -8.41
C PRO A 398 5.52 33.48 -9.22
N ASN A 399 4.74 34.53 -9.50
CA ASN A 399 3.49 34.47 -10.27
C ASN A 399 2.44 33.49 -9.72
N SER A 400 2.39 33.31 -8.40
CA SER A 400 1.50 32.35 -7.74
C SER A 400 0.00 32.51 -8.09
N ALA A 401 -0.46 33.72 -8.38
CA ALA A 401 -1.86 33.97 -8.77
C ALA A 401 -2.25 33.31 -10.11
N ASN A 402 -1.30 33.13 -11.04
CA ASN A 402 -1.50 32.55 -12.36
C ASN A 402 -0.49 31.41 -12.60
N TYR A 403 -0.23 30.60 -11.58
CA TYR A 403 0.84 29.62 -11.65
C TYR A 403 0.51 28.51 -12.65
N GLN A 404 1.37 28.36 -13.65
CA GLN A 404 1.35 27.22 -14.54
C GLN A 404 2.20 26.10 -13.92
N SER A 405 1.54 25.00 -13.59
CA SER A 405 2.15 23.77 -13.08
C SER A 405 2.66 22.98 -14.28
N VAL A 406 3.92 22.54 -14.26
CA VAL A 406 4.48 21.70 -15.33
C VAL A 406 5.09 20.46 -14.69
N ILE A 407 4.58 19.29 -15.06
CA ILE A 407 5.02 18.00 -14.53
C ILE A 407 5.66 17.18 -15.65
N SER A 408 6.70 16.42 -15.29
CA SER A 408 7.38 15.53 -16.23
C SER A 408 6.48 14.35 -16.59
N SER A 409 6.51 13.87 -17.84
CA SER A 409 5.81 12.66 -18.26
C SER A 409 6.45 11.36 -17.77
N ASN A 410 7.59 11.41 -17.09
CA ASN A 410 8.29 10.21 -16.62
C ASN A 410 7.47 9.34 -15.66
N PHE A 411 6.45 9.90 -14.97
CA PHE A 411 5.57 9.09 -14.11
C PHE A 411 4.79 8.03 -14.92
N LEU A 412 4.64 8.19 -16.24
CA LEU A 412 3.99 7.20 -17.10
C LEU A 412 4.75 5.86 -17.12
N GLU A 413 6.01 5.83 -16.66
CA GLU A 413 6.75 4.61 -16.35
C GLU A 413 6.28 4.01 -15.01
N GLY A 414 5.09 3.39 -15.00
CA GLY A 414 4.54 2.66 -13.86
C GLY A 414 3.18 3.15 -13.40
N PHE A 415 2.81 4.41 -13.66
CA PHE A 415 1.46 4.90 -13.44
C PHE A 415 0.64 4.84 -14.73
N ASN A 416 -0.42 4.04 -14.75
CA ASN A 416 -1.31 3.91 -15.91
C ASN A 416 -2.76 4.34 -15.61
N HIS A 417 -3.10 4.58 -14.34
CA HIS A 417 -4.39 5.13 -13.95
C HIS A 417 -4.20 6.58 -13.50
N ILE A 418 -4.56 7.51 -14.37
CA ILE A 418 -4.30 8.94 -14.20
C ILE A 418 -5.64 9.68 -14.09
N ASP A 419 -5.93 10.24 -12.92
CA ASP A 419 -7.12 11.05 -12.67
C ASP A 419 -6.73 12.54 -12.54
N LEU A 420 -7.13 13.30 -13.55
CA LEU A 420 -6.95 14.76 -13.64
C LEU A 420 -8.30 15.47 -13.73
N THR A 421 -9.38 14.86 -13.23
CA THR A 421 -10.73 15.45 -13.25
C THR A 421 -10.80 16.75 -12.44
N LYS A 422 -9.92 16.93 -11.45
CA LYS A 422 -9.74 18.17 -10.67
C LYS A 422 -8.69 19.12 -11.25
N VAL A 423 -8.44 19.06 -12.56
CA VAL A 423 -7.59 20.02 -13.27
C VAL A 423 -8.47 20.95 -14.11
N THR A 424 -8.45 22.26 -13.83
CA THR A 424 -9.30 23.21 -14.57
C THR A 424 -8.86 23.41 -16.01
N GLN A 425 -7.54 23.51 -16.24
CA GLN A 425 -6.96 23.60 -17.58
C GLN A 425 -5.81 22.62 -17.70
N LEU A 426 -5.94 21.67 -18.63
CA LEU A 426 -4.92 20.67 -18.94
C LEU A 426 -4.33 20.91 -20.34
N THR A 427 -3.01 20.97 -20.44
CA THR A 427 -2.26 20.98 -21.70
C THR A 427 -1.31 19.81 -21.73
N VAL A 428 -1.31 19.05 -22.83
CA VAL A 428 -0.38 17.94 -23.04
C VAL A 428 0.47 18.27 -24.26
N ASN A 429 1.77 18.48 -24.06
CA ASN A 429 2.65 18.89 -25.15
C ASN A 429 2.97 17.69 -26.08
N THR A 430 2.95 17.93 -27.39
CA THR A 430 2.97 16.90 -28.46
C THR A 430 4.31 16.19 -28.68
N GLN A 431 5.30 16.39 -27.81
CA GLN A 431 6.62 15.70 -27.85
C GLN A 431 6.79 14.65 -26.75
N LEU A 432 5.69 14.02 -26.34
CA LEU A 432 5.71 12.78 -25.54
C LEU A 432 6.06 11.59 -26.46
N ASN A 433 7.31 11.54 -26.95
CA ASN A 433 7.85 10.38 -27.67
C ASN A 433 8.81 9.61 -26.79
#